data_AF-A0A5C1YHC4-F1
#
_entry.id   AF-A0A5C1YHC4-F1
#
_cell.length_a   1.000
_cell.length_b   1.000
_cell.length_c   1.000
_cell.angle_alpha   90.00
_cell.angle_beta   90.00
_cell.angle_gamma   90.00
#
_symmetry.space_group_name_H-M   'P 1'
#
loop_
_entity.id
_entity.type
_entity.pdbx_description
1 polymer ?
#
loop_
_entity_poly.entity_id
_entity_poly.type
_entity_poly.pdbx_seq_one_letter_code
_entity_poly.pdbx_strand_id
1 'polypeptide(L)'
;MADASKASIERPAGVVRAAARAAPAGVLRGIRSIRWFVTELMGDRAYATYLEHHRRAHPGEPALDERAFWRQRYAEQDANPGARCC
;
A
#
# COMPACT_ATOMS: atom_id res chain seq x y z
N MET A 1 2.70 -33.35 -20.93
CA MET A 1 2.71 -32.04 -21.63
C MET A 1 2.19 -31.02 -20.63
N ALA A 2 3.12 -30.27 -20.01
CA ALA A 2 2.96 -29.05 -19.20
C ALA A 2 1.92 -29.02 -18.04
N ASP A 3 2.18 -28.49 -16.85
CA ASP A 3 3.36 -27.99 -16.16
C ASP A 3 2.90 -27.73 -14.72
N ALA A 4 3.83 -27.87 -13.78
CA ALA A 4 3.64 -27.67 -12.36
C ALA A 4 3.44 -26.17 -12.04
N SER A 5 2.21 -25.66 -11.92
CA SER A 5 2.05 -24.25 -11.48
C SER A 5 0.68 -23.89 -10.89
N LYS A 6 0.12 -24.75 -10.04
CA LYS A 6 -0.83 -24.34 -9.00
C LYS A 6 -0.34 -24.86 -7.67
N ALA A 7 0.89 -24.46 -7.31
CA ALA A 7 1.31 -24.49 -5.93
C ALA A 7 0.31 -23.65 -5.15
N SER A 8 -0.63 -24.34 -4.50
CA SER A 8 -1.51 -23.79 -3.49
C SER A 8 -0.64 -22.99 -2.52
N ILE A 9 -0.74 -21.68 -2.61
CA ILE A 9 -0.19 -20.75 -1.62
C ILE A 9 -1.14 -20.82 -0.41
N GLU A 10 -1.21 -21.97 0.24
CA GLU A 10 -1.68 -22.07 1.61
C GLU A 10 -0.61 -21.41 2.46
N ARG A 11 -0.73 -20.10 2.70
CA ARG A 11 0.17 -19.36 3.61
C ARG A 11 -0.01 -19.96 5.00
N PRO A 12 0.97 -20.70 5.57
CA PRO A 12 0.79 -21.27 6.89
C PRO A 12 0.90 -20.15 7.92
N ALA A 13 -0.24 -19.63 8.37
CA ALA A 13 -0.36 -18.57 9.38
C ALA A 13 0.32 -18.94 10.72
N GLY A 14 0.66 -20.22 10.94
CA GLY A 14 1.30 -20.73 12.16
C GLY A 14 2.80 -20.45 12.27
N VAL A 15 3.55 -20.45 11.17
CA VAL A 15 5.03 -20.34 11.20
C VAL A 15 5.48 -18.90 11.50
N VAL A 16 4.73 -17.93 10.97
CA VAL A 16 4.95 -16.48 11.19
C VAL A 16 4.76 -16.08 12.65
N ARG A 17 3.89 -16.77 13.40
CA ARG A 17 3.54 -16.43 14.79
C ARG A 17 4.53 -16.99 15.81
N ALA A 18 5.16 -18.13 15.51
CA ALA A 18 6.18 -18.74 16.38
C ALA A 18 7.53 -17.99 16.31
N ALA A 19 7.98 -17.59 15.11
CA ALA A 19 9.22 -16.82 14.92
C ALA A 19 9.15 -15.41 15.56
N ALA A 20 7.96 -14.82 15.65
CA ALA A 20 7.75 -13.51 16.27
C ALA A 20 8.01 -13.48 17.79
N ARG A 21 8.00 -14.64 18.48
CA ARG A 21 8.24 -14.72 19.93
C ARG A 21 9.72 -14.82 20.31
N ALA A 22 10.60 -15.14 19.35
CA ALA A 22 12.05 -15.27 19.58
C ALA A 22 12.88 -14.17 18.89
N ALA A 23 12.25 -13.30 18.10
CA ALA A 23 12.95 -12.21 17.44
C ALA A 23 13.37 -11.15 18.48
N PRO A 24 14.66 -10.80 18.59
CA PRO A 24 15.08 -9.71 19.45
C PRO A 24 14.38 -8.43 19.02
N ALA A 25 13.95 -7.59 19.97
CA ALA A 25 13.14 -6.40 19.72
C ALA A 25 13.69 -5.51 18.59
N GLY A 26 15.01 -5.48 18.39
CA GLY A 26 15.67 -4.79 17.28
C GLY A 26 15.27 -5.28 15.88
N VAL A 27 15.05 -6.58 15.67
CA VAL A 27 14.61 -7.16 14.38
C VAL A 27 13.18 -6.75 14.07
N LEU A 28 12.29 -6.81 15.06
CA LEU A 28 10.90 -6.35 14.89
C LEU A 28 10.84 -4.85 14.59
N ARG A 29 11.70 -4.05 15.24
CA ARG A 29 11.83 -2.62 14.94
C ARG A 29 12.36 -2.38 13.53
N GLY A 30 13.39 -3.11 13.09
CA GLY A 30 13.94 -3.02 11.73
C GLY A 30 12.91 -3.36 10.65
N ILE A 31 12.16 -4.45 10.81
CA ILE A 31 11.08 -4.84 9.89
C ILE A 31 10.01 -3.75 9.83
N ARG A 32 9.63 -3.15 10.96
CA ARG A 32 8.64 -2.07 10.99
C ARG A 32 9.12 -0.80 10.29
N SER A 33 10.39 -0.44 10.46
CA SER A 33 10.99 0.72 9.76
C SER A 33 11.06 0.50 8.26
N ILE A 34 11.48 -0.68 7.81
CA ILE A 34 11.50 -1.04 6.37
C ILE A 34 10.07 -0.99 5.82
N ARG A 35 9.09 -1.56 6.54
CA ARG A 35 7.69 -1.53 6.11
C ARG A 35 7.19 -0.09 5.97
N TRP A 36 7.47 0.77 6.95
CA TRP A 36 7.11 2.19 6.88
C TRP A 36 7.73 2.86 5.64
N PHE A 37 9.04 2.68 5.43
CA PHE A 37 9.76 3.25 4.29
C PHE A 37 9.17 2.79 2.95
N VAL A 38 8.92 1.48 2.79
CA VAL A 38 8.32 0.93 1.56
C VAL A 38 6.91 1.46 1.36
N THR A 39 6.08 1.53 2.41
CA THR A 39 4.71 2.07 2.27
C THR A 39 4.68 3.56 1.95
N GLU A 40 5.69 4.32 2.41
CA GLU A 40 5.86 5.73 2.04
C GLU A 40 6.29 5.86 0.58
N LEU A 41 7.30 5.08 0.18
CA LEU A 41 7.92 5.14 -1.14
C LEU A 41 6.98 4.64 -2.26
N MET A 42 6.24 3.56 -2.01
CA MET A 42 5.31 2.96 -2.98
C MET A 42 4.01 3.77 -3.12
N GLY A 43 3.80 4.79 -2.27
CA GLY A 43 2.58 5.59 -2.31
C GLY A 43 1.35 4.86 -1.77
N ASP A 44 1.52 3.76 -1.01
CA ASP A 44 0.42 3.05 -0.34
C ASP A 44 -0.32 3.98 0.64
N ARG A 45 0.33 5.05 1.09
CA ARG A 45 -0.29 6.08 1.93
C ARG A 45 -1.01 7.20 1.17
N ALA A 46 -1.12 7.14 -0.16
CA ALA A 46 -1.73 8.22 -0.95
C ALA A 46 -3.15 8.59 -0.48
N TYR A 47 -3.97 7.58 -0.13
CA TYR A 47 -5.32 7.83 0.39
C TYR A 47 -5.30 8.47 1.79
N ALA A 48 -4.40 8.05 2.69
CA ALA A 48 -4.26 8.66 4.01
C ALA A 48 -3.81 10.13 3.91
N THR A 49 -2.86 10.42 3.03
CA THR A 49 -2.42 11.79 2.75
C THR A 49 -3.54 12.62 2.12
N TYR A 50 -4.34 12.03 1.23
CA TYR A 50 -5.55 12.66 0.68
C TYR A 50 -6.54 13.02 1.80
N LEU A 51 -6.83 12.11 2.74
CA LEU A 51 -7.75 12.40 3.85
C LEU A 51 -7.23 13.51 4.76
N GLU A 52 -5.93 13.52 5.05
CA GLU A 52 -5.33 14.59 5.84
C GLU A 52 -5.43 15.95 5.12
N HIS A 53 -5.14 15.97 3.82
CA HIS A 53 -5.28 17.17 3.00
C HIS A 53 -6.75 17.61 2.90
N HIS A 54 -7.68 16.69 2.63
CA HIS A 54 -9.11 16.92 2.52
C HIS A 54 -9.68 17.49 3.82
N ARG A 55 -9.28 16.94 4.98
CA ARG A 55 -9.69 17.48 6.28
C ARG A 55 -9.21 18.92 6.53
N ARG A 56 -8.08 19.30 5.96
CA ARG A 56 -7.53 20.67 6.07
C ARG A 56 -8.13 21.62 5.05
N ALA A 57 -8.35 21.15 3.82
CA ALA A 57 -8.80 21.96 2.69
C ALA A 57 -10.33 22.09 2.61
N HIS A 58 -11.06 21.06 3.00
CA HIS A 58 -12.52 20.95 2.90
C HIS A 58 -13.15 20.54 4.24
N PRO A 59 -13.12 21.42 5.26
CA PRO A 59 -13.75 21.13 6.54
C PRO A 59 -15.28 21.02 6.36
N GLY A 60 -15.82 19.83 6.64
CA GLY A 60 -17.27 19.57 6.63
C GLY A 60 -17.81 18.90 5.36
N GLU A 61 -16.98 18.71 4.33
CA GLU A 61 -17.36 17.95 3.13
C GLU A 61 -16.95 16.48 3.28
N PRO A 62 -17.81 15.51 2.92
CA PRO A 62 -17.44 14.10 2.96
C PRO A 62 -16.26 13.84 2.01
N ALA A 63 -15.25 13.12 2.50
CA ALA A 63 -14.15 12.66 1.67
C ALA A 63 -14.61 11.57 0.70
N LEU A 64 -13.92 11.45 -0.43
CA LEU A 64 -14.14 10.37 -1.38
C LEU A 64 -13.84 9.02 -0.75
N ASP A 65 -14.65 8.02 -1.09
CA ASP A 65 -14.38 6.62 -0.82
C ASP A 65 -13.04 6.20 -1.45
N GLU A 66 -12.29 5.33 -0.77
CA GLU A 66 -10.97 4.89 -1.22
C GLU A 66 -10.95 4.37 -2.67
N ARG A 67 -11.96 3.56 -3.05
CA ARG A 67 -12.08 3.04 -4.41
C ARG A 67 -12.37 4.15 -5.43
N ALA A 68 -13.15 5.17 -5.06
CA ALA A 68 -13.44 6.30 -5.91
C ALA A 68 -12.18 7.16 -6.11
N PHE A 69 -11.44 7.42 -5.04
CA PHE A 69 -10.16 8.11 -5.06
C PHE A 69 -9.18 7.45 -6.05
N TRP A 70 -8.99 6.13 -5.98
CA TRP A 70 -8.08 5.43 -6.89
C TRP A 70 -8.55 5.48 -8.35
N ARG A 71 -9.85 5.31 -8.60
CA ARG A 71 -10.40 5.43 -9.97
C ARG A 71 -10.13 6.81 -10.56
N GLN A 72 -10.43 7.86 -9.80
CA GLN A 72 -10.19 9.24 -10.24
C GLN A 72 -8.70 9.48 -10.48
N ARG A 73 -7.84 9.07 -9.55
CA ARG A 73 -6.38 9.23 -9.66
C ARG A 73 -5.79 8.54 -10.90
N TYR A 74 -6.28 7.37 -11.27
CA TYR A 74 -5.83 6.69 -12.49
C TYR A 74 -6.39 7.35 -13.75
N ALA A 75 -7.66 7.79 -13.72
CA ALA A 75 -8.24 8.55 -14.83
C ALA A 75 -7.48 9.86 -15.09
N GLU A 76 -7.08 10.57 -14.03
CA GLU A 76 -6.27 11.79 -14.13
C GLU A 76 -4.87 11.53 -14.73
N GLN A 77 -4.24 10.40 -14.37
CA GLN A 77 -2.94 10.00 -14.93
C GLN A 77 -3.04 9.57 -16.39
N ASP A 78 -4.13 8.91 -16.77
CA ASP A 78 -4.39 8.50 -18.14
C ASP A 78 -4.71 9.71 -19.03
N ALA A 79 -5.51 10.65 -18.51
CA ALA A 79 -5.86 11.89 -19.21
C ALA A 79 -4.68 12.87 -19.31
N ASN A 80 -3.78 12.88 -18.32
CA ASN A 80 -2.60 13.74 -18.30
C ASN A 80 -1.32 12.90 -18.24
N PRO A 81 -0.94 12.21 -19.33
CA PRO A 81 0.20 11.30 -19.35
C PRO A 81 1.56 12.02 -19.35
N GLY A 82 1.70 13.17 -18.67
CA GLY A 82 2.95 13.94 -18.56
C GLY A 82 3.57 14.34 -19.90
N ALA A 83 4.79 14.88 -19.85
CA ALA A 83 5.61 15.06 -21.04
C ALA A 83 6.10 13.67 -21.50
N ARG A 84 5.33 13.02 -22.38
CA ARG A 84 5.81 11.85 -23.10
C ARG A 84 6.87 12.35 -24.08
N CYS A 85 8.05 11.74 -24.03
CA CYS A 85 9.09 11.95 -25.03
C CYS A 85 8.58 11.37 -26.36
N CYS A 86 7.81 12.18 -27.06
CA CYS A 86 7.56 12.06 -28.49
C CYS A 86 8.55 12.98 -29.20
#